data_AF-L8M3R8-F1
#
_entry.id   AF-L8M3R8-F1
#
_cell.length_a   1.000
_cell.length_b   1.000
_cell.length_c   1.000
_cell.angle_alpha   90.00
_cell.angle_beta   90.00
_cell.angle_gamma   90.00
#
_symmetry.space_group_name_H-M   'P 1'
#
loop_
_entity.id
_entity.type
_entity.pdbx_description
1 polymer ?
#
loop_
_entity_poly.entity_id
_entity_poly.type
_entity_poly.pdbx_seq_one_letter_code
_entity_poly.pdbx_strand_id
1 'polypeptide(L)'
;MLRNAKIMKNKQLKQLHKLLKAGKSHSGFTLIELLSGLIMSTMVIGGLGYGLFQLTRATRDETNKISARNEASRAIEFISDELRRAENVIDLTTFTPPSGSVPAGATVRLALNIPGIANPVIYSVAPATGNWQGPLVLSRWGPPLTGTGDYSDAPGWANEALIDGLDDTDQTVNCNGADNDYQGFFACRSPEGFTAQLYFTSNIDIANTDYDKQYTADTEVVARARVRDTDSAQGSQVAPVSFKTLGAEYSLGTIGGVSCDDSKTTWTMRNDFFNDAAGDNPTYTPTTWIHDPDRQGQQINIDIANPLTISSIPFIPSSSTCNGTILSRGNESGVDGTPNLHEKSSPDYDTWTPKLNGAENYETSDFTIDFDNPATFNGGDKDVHNPVPIGADGQEVDHVRIFKKGGVIEYKKGGVEIPLDGYDDDSTTTPDDGEYSLGEFLASKGYAKWDGSKYRLVNDDDDLSTNPFLSTDPNAHPHLIKLEDKERIVAIEIGQAKVGAKFPPDYTIKNPGFDLQDNIVLMSVDKFAGEETTHE
;
A
#
# COMPACT_ATOMS: atom_id res chain seq x y z
N MET A 1 -4.97 -17.09 94.57
CA MET A 1 -4.79 -15.67 94.20
C MET A 1 -5.64 -15.17 93.01
N LEU A 2 -6.36 -16.02 92.26
CA LEU A 2 -7.17 -15.58 91.09
C LEU A 2 -8.63 -15.13 91.39
N ARG A 3 -9.12 -15.25 92.63
CA ARG A 3 -10.48 -14.78 93.01
C ARG A 3 -10.55 -13.30 93.42
N ASN A 4 -9.43 -12.66 93.77
CA ASN A 4 -9.42 -11.28 94.25
C ASN A 4 -9.31 -10.23 93.14
N ALA A 5 -8.85 -10.59 91.93
CA ALA A 5 -8.75 -9.67 90.79
C ALA A 5 -10.12 -9.36 90.14
N LYS A 6 -11.08 -10.28 90.20
CA LYS A 6 -12.40 -10.12 89.55
C LYS A 6 -13.32 -9.18 90.32
N ILE A 7 -13.16 -9.08 91.64
CA ILE A 7 -13.96 -8.20 92.51
C ILE A 7 -13.48 -6.75 92.42
N MET A 8 -12.18 -6.52 92.18
CA MET A 8 -11.61 -5.17 92.07
C MET A 8 -12.03 -4.45 90.77
N LYS A 9 -12.12 -5.17 89.64
CA LYS A 9 -12.57 -4.60 88.35
C LYS A 9 -14.01 -4.10 88.39
N ASN A 10 -14.91 -4.79 89.11
CA ASN A 10 -16.32 -4.42 89.17
C ASN A 10 -16.59 -3.19 90.07
N LYS A 11 -15.73 -2.94 91.07
CA LYS A 11 -15.84 -1.77 91.94
C LYS A 11 -15.32 -0.50 91.25
N GLN A 12 -14.25 -0.62 90.46
CA GLN A 12 -13.74 0.49 89.65
C GLN A 12 -14.67 0.84 88.49
N LEU A 13 -15.27 -0.14 87.81
CA LEU A 13 -16.26 0.14 86.75
C LEU A 13 -17.50 0.88 87.31
N LYS A 14 -17.97 0.49 88.49
CA LYS A 14 -19.12 1.17 89.14
C LYS A 14 -18.79 2.58 89.61
N GLN A 15 -17.54 2.87 89.99
CA GLN A 15 -17.11 4.23 90.32
C GLN A 15 -16.95 5.09 89.06
N LEU A 16 -16.42 4.54 87.97
CA LEU A 16 -16.34 5.23 86.67
C LEU A 16 -17.75 5.58 86.13
N HIS A 17 -18.68 4.64 86.24
CA HIS A 17 -20.06 4.82 85.79
C HIS A 17 -20.86 5.80 86.67
N LYS A 18 -20.44 6.00 87.93
CA LYS A 18 -21.04 6.99 88.83
C LYS A 18 -20.46 8.39 88.62
N LEU A 19 -19.21 8.49 88.16
CA LEU A 19 -18.60 9.75 87.71
C LEU A 19 -19.19 10.21 86.37
N LEU A 20 -19.56 9.29 85.47
CA LEU A 20 -20.18 9.63 84.18
C LEU A 20 -21.65 10.08 84.29
N LYS A 21 -22.35 9.78 85.39
CA LYS A 21 -23.81 9.99 85.51
C LYS A 21 -24.22 11.23 86.32
N ALA A 22 -23.28 12.04 86.79
CA ALA A 22 -23.55 13.19 87.67
C ALA A 22 -23.01 14.51 87.09
N GLY A 23 -23.23 14.75 85.80
CA GLY A 23 -23.16 16.08 85.20
C GLY A 23 -24.54 16.47 84.72
N LYS A 24 -25.20 17.44 85.37
CA LYS A 24 -26.38 18.09 84.80
C LYS A 24 -25.95 18.67 83.44
N SER A 25 -26.77 18.40 82.42
CA SER A 25 -26.63 18.96 81.08
C SER A 25 -26.59 20.49 81.16
N HIS A 26 -25.38 21.05 81.14
CA HIS A 26 -25.16 22.36 80.56
C HIS A 26 -24.89 22.09 79.08
N SER A 27 -25.89 22.38 78.25
CA SER A 27 -25.83 22.26 76.79
C SER A 27 -24.89 23.33 76.24
N GLY A 28 -23.58 23.07 76.35
CA GLY A 28 -22.53 23.92 75.82
C GLY A 28 -21.25 23.10 75.67
N PHE A 29 -20.57 23.24 74.53
CA PHE A 29 -19.30 22.58 74.28
C PHE A 29 -18.27 23.04 75.31
N THR A 30 -17.56 22.09 75.92
CA THR A 30 -16.42 22.44 76.76
C THR A 30 -15.28 22.96 75.89
N LEU A 31 -14.48 23.91 76.39
CA LEU A 31 -13.35 24.49 75.65
C LEU A 31 -12.40 23.41 75.09
N ILE A 32 -12.22 22.31 75.83
CA ILE A 32 -11.35 21.19 75.44
C ILE A 32 -11.94 20.37 74.28
N GLU A 33 -13.26 20.21 74.20
CA GLU A 33 -13.95 19.55 73.08
C GLU A 33 -13.87 20.39 71.80
N LEU A 34 -13.97 21.72 71.92
CA LEU A 34 -13.83 22.62 70.77
C LEU A 34 -12.39 22.63 70.25
N LEU A 35 -11.40 22.60 71.16
CA LEU A 35 -9.99 22.51 70.80
C LEU A 35 -9.64 21.17 70.13
N SER A 36 -10.13 20.04 70.66
CA SER A 36 -9.88 18.73 70.06
C SER A 36 -10.58 18.57 68.71
N GLY A 37 -11.81 19.09 68.58
CA GLY A 37 -12.54 19.13 67.32
C GLY A 37 -11.82 19.97 66.26
N LEU A 38 -11.23 21.09 66.63
CA LEU A 38 -10.42 21.93 65.74
C LEU A 38 -9.17 21.16 65.25
N ILE A 39 -8.42 20.52 66.15
CA ILE A 39 -7.22 19.76 65.79
C ILE A 39 -7.58 18.61 64.85
N MET A 40 -8.60 17.80 65.17
CA MET A 40 -9.04 16.71 64.28
C MET A 40 -9.50 17.23 62.92
N SER A 41 -10.23 18.35 62.89
CA SER A 41 -10.67 18.97 61.63
C SER A 41 -9.48 19.42 60.77
N THR A 42 -8.47 20.05 61.37
CA THR A 42 -7.26 20.46 60.64
C THR A 42 -6.48 19.28 60.08
N MET A 43 -6.38 18.16 60.81
CA MET A 43 -5.72 16.94 60.30
C MET A 43 -6.48 16.33 59.13
N VAL A 44 -7.82 16.24 59.21
CA VAL A 44 -8.64 15.69 58.12
C VAL A 44 -8.57 16.58 56.89
N ILE A 45 -8.73 17.90 57.06
CA ILE A 45 -8.62 18.87 55.95
C ILE A 45 -7.22 18.86 55.35
N GLY A 46 -6.16 18.78 56.17
CA GLY A 46 -4.79 18.70 55.71
C GLY A 46 -4.50 17.42 54.92
N GLY A 47 -4.96 16.26 55.42
CA GLY A 47 -4.82 14.98 54.73
C GLY A 47 -5.57 14.93 53.40
N LEU A 48 -6.81 15.42 53.36
CA LEU A 48 -7.58 15.52 52.11
C LEU A 48 -6.99 16.53 51.13
N GLY A 49 -6.52 17.68 51.62
CA GLY A 49 -5.86 18.70 50.80
C GLY A 49 -4.58 18.19 50.14
N TYR A 50 -3.75 17.46 50.90
CA TYR A 50 -2.57 16.80 50.34
C TYR A 50 -2.92 15.71 49.32
N GLY A 51 -3.93 14.88 49.61
CA GLY A 51 -4.41 13.86 48.68
C GLY A 51 -4.91 14.45 47.36
N LEU A 52 -5.72 15.52 47.43
CA LEU A 52 -6.21 16.23 46.24
C LEU A 52 -5.06 16.87 45.46
N PHE A 53 -4.10 17.49 46.14
CA PHE A 53 -2.91 18.06 45.50
C PHE A 53 -2.14 17.00 44.70
N GLN A 54 -1.88 15.84 45.30
CA GLN A 54 -1.19 14.75 44.60
C GLN A 54 -1.98 14.22 43.40
N LEU A 55 -3.30 14.09 43.52
CA LEU A 55 -4.15 13.68 42.41
C LEU A 55 -4.13 14.70 41.26
N THR A 56 -4.21 16.00 41.56
CA THR A 56 -4.16 17.05 40.53
C THR A 56 -2.81 17.10 39.84
N ARG A 57 -1.71 16.86 40.55
CA ARG A 57 -0.36 16.76 39.98
C ARG A 57 -0.28 15.57 39.02
N ALA A 58 -0.62 14.37 39.48
CA ALA A 58 -0.60 13.17 38.65
C ALA A 58 -1.50 13.31 37.40
N THR A 59 -2.66 13.94 37.53
CA THR A 59 -3.57 14.17 36.39
C THR A 59 -2.97 15.13 35.37
N ARG A 60 -2.33 16.22 35.81
CA ARG A 60 -1.65 17.17 34.92
C ARG A 60 -0.49 16.49 34.19
N ASP A 61 0.30 15.70 34.91
CA ASP A 61 1.46 15.01 34.36
C ASP A 61 1.05 14.03 33.26
N GLU A 62 0.01 13.22 33.49
CA GLU A 62 -0.52 12.31 32.48
C GLU A 62 -1.18 13.06 31.31
N THR A 63 -1.84 14.19 31.57
CA THR A 63 -2.44 15.01 30.50
C THR A 63 -1.35 15.59 29.59
N ASN A 64 -0.27 16.14 30.16
CA ASN A 64 0.85 16.69 29.40
C ASN A 64 1.54 15.60 28.57
N LYS A 65 1.74 14.42 29.15
CA LYS A 65 2.32 13.27 28.45
C LYS A 65 1.46 12.81 27.27
N ILE A 66 0.13 12.80 27.43
CA ILE A 66 -0.78 12.45 26.34
C ILE A 66 -0.75 13.54 25.25
N SER A 67 -0.71 14.82 25.62
CA SER A 67 -0.61 15.93 24.65
C SER A 67 0.67 15.83 23.83
N ALA A 68 1.83 15.71 24.49
CA ALA A 68 3.13 15.61 23.83
C ALA A 68 3.20 14.41 22.87
N ARG A 69 2.67 13.25 23.29
CA ARG A 69 2.58 12.07 22.41
C ARG A 69 1.70 12.31 21.20
N ASN A 70 0.52 12.89 21.39
CA ASN A 70 -0.43 13.16 20.31
C ASN A 70 0.14 14.19 19.31
N GLU A 71 0.80 15.24 19.80
CA GLU A 71 1.46 16.24 18.96
C GLU A 71 2.63 15.62 18.19
N ALA A 72 3.48 14.82 18.85
CA ALA A 72 4.56 14.09 18.20
C ALA A 72 4.06 13.10 17.13
N SER A 73 3.00 12.34 17.42
CA SER A 73 2.39 11.44 16.43
C SER A 73 1.88 12.20 15.21
N ARG A 74 1.19 13.33 15.41
CA ARG A 74 0.73 14.18 14.30
C ARG A 74 1.87 14.76 13.47
N ALA A 75 2.96 15.19 14.12
CA ALA A 75 4.14 15.68 13.44
C ALA A 75 4.80 14.58 12.58
N ILE A 76 4.95 13.38 13.14
CA ILE A 76 5.52 12.23 12.40
C ILE A 76 4.61 11.83 11.24
N GLU A 77 3.29 11.76 11.44
CA GLU A 77 2.32 11.47 10.37
C GLU A 77 2.42 12.51 9.24
N PHE A 78 2.48 13.79 9.60
CA PHE A 78 2.66 14.87 8.65
C PHE A 78 3.96 14.73 7.82
N ILE A 79 5.09 14.49 8.49
CA ILE A 79 6.39 14.28 7.82
C ILE A 79 6.34 13.02 6.94
N SER A 80 5.70 11.96 7.42
CA SER A 80 5.54 10.71 6.68
C SER A 80 4.72 10.92 5.41
N ASP A 81 3.67 11.72 5.45
CA ASP A 81 2.86 12.04 4.27
C ASP A 81 3.63 12.91 3.27
N GLU A 82 4.43 13.88 3.73
CA GLU A 82 5.32 14.62 2.83
C GLU A 82 6.40 13.72 2.24
N LEU A 83 6.93 12.77 3.02
CA LEU A 83 7.90 11.81 2.53
C LEU A 83 7.29 10.90 1.47
N ARG A 84 6.05 10.40 1.67
CA ARG A 84 5.31 9.65 0.66
C ARG A 84 5.09 10.47 -0.62
N ARG A 85 4.91 11.79 -0.48
CA ARG A 85 4.82 12.74 -1.61
C ARG A 85 6.18 13.10 -2.22
N ALA A 86 7.29 12.67 -1.64
CA ALA A 86 8.60 12.91 -2.21
C ALA A 86 8.90 11.91 -3.35
N GLU A 87 9.68 12.36 -4.32
CA GLU A 87 10.33 11.52 -5.32
C GLU A 87 11.51 10.78 -4.70
N ASN A 88 12.32 11.51 -3.94
CA ASN A 88 13.43 10.94 -3.20
C ASN A 88 13.75 11.74 -1.94
N VAL A 89 14.52 11.10 -1.08
CA VAL A 89 15.14 11.69 0.10
C VAL A 89 16.55 12.13 -0.29
N ILE A 90 16.86 13.41 -0.08
CA ILE A 90 18.12 14.01 -0.51
C ILE A 90 19.24 13.60 0.46
N ASP A 91 20.42 13.31 -0.10
CA ASP A 91 21.61 13.03 0.69
C ASP A 91 22.16 14.32 1.34
N LEU A 92 22.00 14.42 2.66
CA LEU A 92 22.41 15.58 3.44
C LEU A 92 23.93 15.83 3.44
N THR A 93 24.76 14.83 3.11
CA THR A 93 26.22 15.00 3.06
C THR A 93 26.68 15.88 1.90
N THR A 94 25.87 15.95 0.83
CA THR A 94 26.14 16.75 -0.36
C THR A 94 25.18 17.92 -0.51
N PHE A 95 24.09 17.93 0.26
CA PHE A 95 23.06 18.95 0.20
C PHE A 95 23.52 20.27 0.83
N THR A 96 23.34 21.37 0.08
CA THR A 96 23.49 22.73 0.62
C THR A 96 22.12 23.40 0.64
N PRO A 97 21.56 23.72 1.82
CA PRO A 97 20.24 24.33 1.91
C PRO A 97 20.23 25.74 1.28
N PRO A 98 19.14 26.16 0.60
CA PRO A 98 19.02 27.51 0.06
C PRO A 98 19.21 28.59 1.13
N SER A 99 19.75 29.76 0.76
CA SER A 99 19.98 30.85 1.71
C SER A 99 18.67 31.28 2.40
N GLY A 100 18.65 31.28 3.74
CA GLY A 100 17.48 31.63 4.54
C GLY A 100 16.46 30.50 4.75
N SER A 101 16.71 29.30 4.23
CA SER A 101 15.84 28.13 4.40
C SER A 101 15.98 27.42 5.74
N VAL A 102 16.98 27.78 6.55
CA VAL A 102 17.29 27.12 7.81
C VAL A 102 17.44 28.20 8.89
N PRO A 103 16.72 28.09 10.04
CA PRO A 103 16.85 29.05 11.13
C PRO A 103 18.28 29.15 11.68
N ALA A 104 18.62 30.28 12.30
CA ALA A 104 19.94 30.47 12.88
C ALA A 104 20.23 29.44 13.98
N GLY A 105 21.36 28.74 13.88
CA GLY A 105 21.74 27.69 14.83
C GLY A 105 21.00 26.36 14.63
N ALA A 106 20.21 26.21 13.57
CA ALA A 106 19.51 24.97 13.28
C ALA A 106 20.37 23.98 12.49
N THR A 107 20.11 22.69 12.70
CA THR A 107 20.73 21.57 11.98
C THR A 107 19.70 20.94 11.06
N VAL A 108 20.01 20.78 9.77
CA VAL A 108 19.14 20.06 8.82
C VAL A 108 19.14 18.56 9.16
N ARG A 109 17.96 17.96 9.24
CA ARG A 109 17.78 16.55 9.62
C ARG A 109 17.08 15.73 8.54
N LEU A 110 16.35 16.37 7.63
CA LEU A 110 15.70 15.72 6.49
C LEU A 110 15.52 16.74 5.37
N ALA A 111 15.75 16.33 4.12
CA ALA A 111 15.44 17.12 2.94
C ALA A 111 14.77 16.23 1.90
N LEU A 112 13.66 16.70 1.33
CA LEU A 112 12.78 15.94 0.44
C LEU A 112 12.70 16.63 -0.92
N ASN A 113 12.95 15.89 -2.00
CA ASN A 113 12.62 16.36 -3.33
C ASN A 113 11.17 15.98 -3.64
N ILE A 114 10.32 16.96 -3.91
CA ILE A 114 8.91 16.73 -4.17
C ILE A 114 8.59 17.18 -5.60
N PRO A 115 7.91 16.37 -6.42
CA PRO A 115 7.47 16.78 -7.75
C PRO A 115 6.70 18.10 -7.74
N GLY A 116 6.93 18.91 -8.77
CA GLY A 116 6.11 20.09 -9.05
C GLY A 116 6.40 21.30 -8.17
N ILE A 117 7.37 21.24 -7.25
CA ILE A 117 7.81 22.39 -6.46
C ILE A 117 9.28 22.72 -6.77
N ALA A 118 9.62 24.02 -6.74
CA ALA A 118 10.90 24.51 -7.25
C ALA A 118 12.11 24.25 -6.33
N ASN A 119 11.88 24.00 -5.04
CA ASN A 119 12.94 23.75 -4.05
C ASN A 119 12.58 22.51 -3.23
N PRO A 120 13.54 21.87 -2.57
CA PRO A 120 13.25 20.77 -1.66
C PRO A 120 12.61 21.27 -0.35
N VAL A 121 11.72 20.45 0.22
CA VAL A 121 11.20 20.69 1.58
C VAL A 121 12.26 20.25 2.60
N ILE A 122 12.55 21.10 3.57
CA ILE A 122 13.65 20.91 4.52
C ILE A 122 13.09 20.88 5.94
N TYR A 123 13.48 19.86 6.71
CA TYR A 123 13.24 19.80 8.14
C TYR A 123 14.53 20.04 8.90
N SER A 124 14.47 20.94 9.87
CA SER A 124 15.62 21.31 10.70
C SER A 124 15.23 21.41 12.17
N VAL A 125 16.17 21.07 13.04
CA VAL A 125 16.01 21.19 14.49
C VAL A 125 16.81 22.41 14.94
N ALA A 126 16.15 23.32 15.66
CA ALA A 126 16.72 24.58 16.13
C ALA A 126 16.49 24.77 17.63
N PRO A 127 17.34 25.55 18.34
CA PRO A 127 17.03 26.00 19.69
C PRO A 127 15.70 26.75 19.74
N ALA A 128 14.90 26.48 20.77
CA ALA A 128 13.64 27.18 20.97
C ALA A 128 13.88 28.69 21.19
N THR A 129 13.09 29.52 20.51
CA THR A 129 13.13 30.99 20.66
C THR A 129 11.72 31.55 20.80
N GLY A 130 11.56 32.65 21.55
CA GLY A 130 10.26 33.29 21.71
C GLY A 130 9.27 32.48 22.55
N ASN A 131 8.13 32.11 21.96
CA ASN A 131 7.01 31.46 22.65
C ASN A 131 7.01 29.92 22.57
N TRP A 132 7.97 29.33 21.86
CA TRP A 132 8.08 27.88 21.71
C TRP A 132 8.64 27.23 22.98
N GLN A 133 8.10 26.06 23.33
CA GLN A 133 8.45 25.34 24.56
C GLN A 133 9.64 24.38 24.35
N GLY A 134 10.30 24.04 25.46
CA GLY A 134 11.41 23.10 25.48
C GLY A 134 12.73 23.67 24.96
N PRO A 135 13.79 22.85 24.93
CA PRO A 135 15.11 23.30 24.48
C PRO A 135 15.23 23.37 22.96
N LEU A 136 14.49 22.52 22.21
CA LEU A 136 14.57 22.41 20.75
C LEU A 136 13.18 22.44 20.09
N VAL A 137 13.15 22.88 18.83
CA VAL A 137 11.95 23.00 17.97
C VAL A 137 12.25 22.38 16.61
N LEU A 138 11.32 21.57 16.10
CA LEU A 138 11.35 21.09 14.72
C LEU A 138 10.72 22.15 13.82
N SER A 139 11.49 22.66 12.88
CA SER A 139 11.02 23.60 11.87
C SER A 139 10.99 22.94 10.49
N ARG A 140 9.97 23.28 9.72
CA ARG A 140 9.80 22.93 8.32
C ARG A 140 9.98 24.17 7.46
N TRP A 141 10.82 24.07 6.44
CA TRP A 141 10.92 25.03 5.36
C TRP A 141 10.32 24.42 4.09
N GLY A 142 9.25 25.03 3.60
CA GLY A 142 8.51 24.51 2.46
C GLY A 142 7.46 25.50 1.96
N PRO A 143 6.78 25.21 0.84
CA PRO A 143 5.58 25.94 0.48
C PRO A 143 4.46 25.64 1.49
N PRO A 144 3.50 26.55 1.67
CA PRO A 144 2.32 26.27 2.47
C PRO A 144 1.46 25.23 1.76
N LEU A 145 0.82 24.38 2.56
CA LEU A 145 -0.15 23.41 2.08
C LEU A 145 -1.54 24.05 2.03
N THR A 146 -2.28 23.77 0.96
CA THR A 146 -3.68 24.16 0.84
C THR A 146 -4.55 23.33 1.81
N GLY A 147 -5.81 23.71 1.99
CA GLY A 147 -6.76 22.90 2.78
C GLY A 147 -7.02 21.50 2.22
N THR A 148 -6.62 21.22 0.97
CA THR A 148 -6.68 19.90 0.34
C THR A 148 -5.39 19.09 0.54
N GLY A 149 -4.33 19.68 1.12
CA GLY A 149 -3.04 19.02 1.31
C GLY A 149 -2.09 19.11 0.12
N ASP A 150 -2.43 19.92 -0.89
CA ASP A 150 -1.57 20.18 -2.06
C ASP A 150 -0.64 21.36 -1.79
N TYR A 151 0.48 21.45 -2.51
CA TYR A 151 1.35 22.62 -2.44
C TYR A 151 0.72 23.78 -3.21
N SER A 152 0.73 24.98 -2.61
CA SER A 152 0.33 26.18 -3.35
C SER A 152 1.51 26.70 -4.18
N ASP A 153 1.28 27.04 -5.44
CA ASP A 153 2.27 27.67 -6.34
C ASP A 153 2.65 29.12 -5.94
N ALA A 154 2.00 29.68 -4.92
CA ALA A 154 2.27 31.04 -4.47
C ALA A 154 3.66 31.17 -3.82
N PRO A 155 4.34 32.33 -3.92
CA PRO A 155 5.63 32.58 -3.28
C PRO A 155 5.46 32.67 -1.76
N GLY A 156 5.39 31.53 -1.10
CA GLY A 156 5.11 31.40 0.33
C GLY A 156 6.13 30.58 1.11
N TRP A 157 7.32 30.30 0.53
CA TRP A 157 8.36 29.54 1.20
C TRP A 157 8.73 30.18 2.55
N ALA A 158 8.39 29.51 3.63
CA ALA A 158 8.56 30.02 4.98
C ALA A 158 9.11 28.93 5.90
N ASN A 159 9.81 29.38 6.94
CA ASN A 159 10.18 28.54 8.07
C ASN A 159 9.03 28.55 9.07
N GLU A 160 8.38 27.40 9.23
CA GLU A 160 7.29 27.21 10.17
C GLU A 160 7.71 26.19 11.22
N ALA A 161 7.51 26.51 12.50
CA ALA A 161 7.70 25.53 13.55
C ALA A 161 6.55 24.50 13.47
N LEU A 162 6.92 23.23 13.34
CA LEU A 162 5.98 22.11 13.25
C LEU A 162 5.60 21.59 14.64
N ILE A 163 6.61 21.45 15.50
CA ILE A 163 6.45 20.96 16.87
C ILE A 163 7.59 21.49 17.75
N ASP A 164 7.28 21.80 19.00
CA ASP A 164 8.22 22.22 20.04
C ASP A 164 8.38 21.12 21.11
N GLY A 165 9.12 21.39 22.19
CA GLY A 165 9.32 20.40 23.25
C GLY A 165 10.23 19.23 22.86
N LEU A 166 11.07 19.38 21.83
CA LEU A 166 12.05 18.37 21.48
C LEU A 166 13.14 18.26 22.55
N ASP A 167 13.62 17.04 22.79
CA ASP A 167 14.69 16.79 23.76
C ASP A 167 16.06 17.18 23.21
N ASP A 168 16.88 17.85 24.03
CA ASP A 168 18.26 18.23 23.71
C ASP A 168 19.30 17.21 24.21
N THR A 169 18.85 16.11 24.82
CA THR A 169 19.72 14.99 25.19
C THR A 169 20.23 14.27 23.95
N ASP A 170 21.55 14.09 23.85
CA ASP A 170 22.17 13.30 22.77
C ASP A 170 21.64 11.86 22.76
N GLN A 171 21.15 11.44 21.60
CA GLN A 171 20.70 10.09 21.28
C GLN A 171 21.60 9.54 20.17
N THR A 172 21.81 8.22 20.15
CA THR A 172 22.59 7.57 19.10
C THR A 172 21.70 6.61 18.32
N VAL A 173 21.76 6.70 16.99
CA VAL A 173 21.03 5.82 16.07
C VAL A 173 21.95 5.20 15.04
N ASN A 174 21.77 3.92 14.73
CA ASN A 174 22.52 3.25 13.68
C ASN A 174 21.80 3.39 12.34
N CYS A 175 22.35 4.20 11.43
CA CYS A 175 21.87 4.32 10.06
C CYS A 175 22.81 3.54 9.13
N ASN A 176 22.32 2.47 8.50
CA ASN A 176 23.07 1.69 7.51
C ASN A 176 24.48 1.25 7.98
N GLY A 177 24.61 0.90 9.26
CA GLY A 177 25.90 0.46 9.84
C GLY A 177 26.78 1.58 10.40
N ALA A 178 26.33 2.84 10.38
CA ALA A 178 27.02 3.96 11.01
C ALA A 178 26.20 4.54 12.17
N ASP A 179 26.84 4.75 13.32
CA ASP A 179 26.22 5.41 14.47
C ASP A 179 26.19 6.93 14.25
N ASN A 180 25.02 7.53 14.45
CA ASN A 180 24.77 8.96 14.27
C ASN A 180 24.19 9.52 15.56
N ASP A 181 24.84 10.55 16.09
CA ASP A 181 24.33 11.27 17.25
C ASP A 181 23.35 12.36 16.82
N TYR A 182 22.22 12.44 17.51
CA TYR A 182 21.18 13.40 17.23
C TYR A 182 20.47 13.88 18.50
N GLN A 183 19.77 14.99 18.37
CA GLN A 183 18.93 15.57 19.42
C GLN A 183 17.57 15.87 18.81
N GLY A 184 16.50 15.48 19.51
CA GLY A 184 15.12 15.77 19.13
C GLY A 184 14.60 14.95 17.95
N PHE A 185 15.15 15.16 16.75
CA PHE A 185 14.68 14.51 15.52
C PHE A 185 15.83 14.14 14.59
N PHE A 186 15.70 12.99 13.92
CA PHE A 186 16.65 12.51 12.93
C PHE A 186 15.95 11.66 11.87
N ALA A 187 16.50 11.63 10.65
CA ALA A 187 16.03 10.73 9.60
C ALA A 187 17.23 9.98 8.98
N CYS A 188 17.22 8.64 9.08
CA CYS A 188 18.16 7.79 8.36
C CYS A 188 17.65 7.57 6.94
N ARG A 189 18.38 8.05 5.93
CA ARG A 189 18.11 7.78 4.51
C ARG A 189 18.63 6.39 4.12
N SER A 190 17.86 5.61 3.35
CA SER A 190 18.36 4.36 2.76
C SER A 190 19.35 4.64 1.62
N PRO A 191 20.30 3.74 1.30
CA PRO A 191 21.27 3.95 0.23
C PRO A 191 20.63 4.27 -1.14
N GLU A 192 19.46 3.69 -1.41
CA GLU A 192 18.68 3.89 -2.64
C GLU A 192 18.03 5.28 -2.70
N GLY A 193 17.84 5.94 -1.56
CA GLY A 193 17.25 7.28 -1.46
C GLY A 193 15.73 7.33 -1.55
N PHE A 194 15.05 6.19 -1.56
CA PHE A 194 13.59 6.11 -1.59
C PHE A 194 12.98 5.83 -0.23
N THR A 195 13.75 5.46 0.77
CA THR A 195 13.23 5.17 2.11
C THR A 195 13.91 6.04 3.14
N ALA A 196 13.18 6.49 4.16
CA ALA A 196 13.78 7.03 5.37
C ALA A 196 13.15 6.43 6.62
N GLN A 197 14.00 6.15 7.61
CA GLN A 197 13.59 5.83 8.96
C GLN A 197 13.67 7.10 9.81
N LEU A 198 12.52 7.52 10.34
CA LEU A 198 12.35 8.72 11.15
C LEU A 198 12.49 8.34 12.62
N TYR A 199 13.28 9.12 13.36
CA TYR A 199 13.49 8.99 14.80
C TYR A 199 13.11 10.30 15.46
N PHE A 200 12.27 10.21 16.48
CA PHE A 200 11.73 11.36 17.17
C PHE A 200 11.87 11.17 18.69
N THR A 201 12.26 12.22 19.38
CA THR A 201 12.49 12.24 20.83
C THR A 201 12.06 13.58 21.39
N SER A 202 10.98 13.60 22.17
CA SER A 202 10.50 14.80 22.87
C SER A 202 10.76 14.71 24.36
N ASN A 203 11.06 15.86 24.98
CA ASN A 203 11.09 15.98 26.42
C ASN A 203 9.68 16.31 26.94
N ILE A 204 9.18 15.53 27.90
CA ILE A 204 7.98 15.86 28.65
C ILE A 204 8.45 16.52 29.94
N ASP A 205 8.72 17.82 29.86
CA ASP A 205 9.10 18.60 31.04
C ASP A 205 7.88 18.74 31.97
N ILE A 206 7.88 17.95 33.04
CA ILE A 206 6.92 18.07 34.12
C ILE A 206 7.51 19.06 35.10
N ALA A 207 7.01 20.30 35.04
CA ALA A 207 7.38 21.37 35.95
C ALA A 207 7.49 20.83 37.39
N ASN A 208 8.68 20.94 37.97
CA ASN A 208 8.98 20.64 39.38
C ASN A 208 9.25 19.15 39.74
N THR A 209 9.62 18.29 38.79
CA THR A 209 10.24 16.98 39.08
C THR A 209 11.58 16.82 38.36
N ASP A 210 12.63 16.38 39.06
CA ASP A 210 13.92 15.90 38.49
C ASP A 210 13.76 14.60 37.65
N TYR A 211 12.58 14.33 37.11
CA TYR A 211 12.29 13.17 36.28
C TYR A 211 12.00 13.63 34.86
N ASP A 212 13.06 13.76 34.05
CA ASP A 212 12.93 13.86 32.60
C ASP A 212 12.28 12.59 32.09
N LYS A 213 11.05 12.70 31.60
CA LYS A 213 10.35 11.62 30.92
C LYS A 213 10.49 11.86 29.42
N GLN A 214 11.31 11.04 28.79
CA GLN A 214 11.45 11.05 27.33
C GLN A 214 10.31 10.25 26.69
N TYR A 215 9.81 10.78 25.56
CA TYR A 215 9.00 10.01 24.64
C TYR A 215 9.77 9.84 23.34
N THR A 216 9.97 8.59 22.93
CA THR A 216 10.67 8.21 21.71
C THR A 216 9.71 7.50 20.76
N ALA A 217 9.82 7.79 19.47
CA ALA A 217 9.08 7.11 18.40
C ALA A 217 9.97 6.90 17.18
N ASP A 218 9.80 5.77 16.52
CA ASP A 218 10.48 5.39 15.29
C ASP A 218 9.48 4.91 14.24
N THR A 219 9.70 5.29 12.98
CA THR A 219 8.87 4.82 11.86
C THR A 219 9.68 4.79 10.57
N GLU A 220 9.34 3.88 9.66
CA GLU A 220 9.98 3.77 8.36
C GLU A 220 8.98 4.11 7.26
N VAL A 221 9.39 4.98 6.34
CA VAL A 221 8.51 5.53 5.30
C VAL A 221 9.22 5.49 3.97
N VAL A 222 8.50 5.04 2.95
CA VAL A 222 8.97 5.00 1.56
C VAL A 222 8.40 6.21 0.81
N ALA A 223 9.24 6.90 0.07
CA ALA A 223 8.93 7.95 -0.88
C ALA A 223 8.26 7.34 -2.12
N ARG A 224 7.09 7.88 -2.51
CA ARG A 224 6.21 7.25 -3.50
C ARG A 224 5.85 8.14 -4.66
N ALA A 225 6.18 9.43 -4.63
CA ALA A 225 5.81 10.31 -5.72
C ALA A 225 6.78 10.11 -6.88
N ARG A 226 6.41 9.22 -7.80
CA ARG A 226 7.06 9.21 -9.11
C ARG A 226 6.58 10.44 -9.85
N VAL A 227 7.47 11.40 -10.06
CA VAL A 227 7.20 12.55 -10.91
C VAL A 227 6.94 11.98 -12.31
N ARG A 228 5.78 12.30 -12.88
CA ARG A 228 5.60 12.30 -14.33
C ARG A 228 6.69 13.22 -14.85
N ASP A 229 7.72 12.66 -15.48
CA ASP A 229 8.84 13.42 -16.05
C ASP A 229 8.29 14.37 -17.12
N THR A 230 7.85 15.53 -16.69
CA THR A 230 7.11 16.51 -17.49
C THR A 230 8.07 17.38 -18.29
N ASP A 231 9.37 17.33 -17.97
CA ASP A 231 10.43 17.95 -18.75
C ASP A 231 10.88 17.10 -19.96
N SER A 232 10.28 15.93 -20.17
CA SER A 232 10.33 15.22 -21.46
C SER A 232 9.42 15.85 -22.54
N ALA A 233 8.73 16.96 -22.23
CA ALA A 233 7.85 17.69 -23.15
C ALA A 233 8.58 18.39 -24.33
N GLN A 234 9.89 18.18 -24.52
CA GLN A 234 10.54 18.47 -25.80
C GLN A 234 10.72 17.20 -26.63
N GLY A 235 9.62 16.74 -27.24
CA GLY A 235 9.65 15.81 -28.36
C GLY A 235 9.59 14.32 -28.04
N SER A 236 9.63 13.92 -26.77
CA SER A 236 9.48 12.51 -26.41
C SER A 236 8.01 12.11 -26.44
N GLN A 237 7.65 11.23 -27.37
CA GLN A 237 6.39 10.50 -27.37
C GLN A 237 6.36 9.47 -26.23
N VAL A 238 6.86 9.80 -25.04
CA VAL A 238 6.92 8.88 -23.90
C VAL A 238 5.67 9.07 -23.04
N ALA A 239 4.80 8.07 -23.00
CA ALA A 239 3.63 8.05 -22.12
C ALA A 239 3.86 7.09 -20.95
N PRO A 240 3.47 7.47 -19.72
CA PRO A 240 3.41 6.51 -18.63
C PRO A 240 2.23 5.55 -18.88
N VAL A 241 2.50 4.25 -18.81
CA VAL A 241 1.47 3.22 -18.72
C VAL A 241 1.45 2.64 -17.33
N SER A 242 0.28 2.59 -16.71
CA SER A 242 0.12 1.82 -15.48
C SER A 242 -0.52 0.46 -15.75
N PHE A 243 0.02 -0.58 -15.14
CA PHE A 243 -0.55 -1.92 -15.14
C PHE A 243 -1.00 -2.30 -13.74
N LYS A 244 -2.23 -2.77 -13.61
CA LYS A 244 -2.78 -3.34 -12.38
C LYS A 244 -3.34 -4.71 -12.69
N THR A 245 -2.95 -5.71 -11.90
CA THR A 245 -3.60 -7.01 -11.95
C THR A 245 -5.07 -6.92 -11.50
N LEU A 246 -5.96 -7.61 -12.21
CA LEU A 246 -7.31 -7.88 -11.72
C LEU A 246 -7.45 -9.27 -11.06
N GLY A 247 -6.44 -10.11 -11.23
CA GLY A 247 -6.33 -11.45 -10.69
C GLY A 247 -5.71 -12.41 -11.69
N ALA A 248 -5.14 -13.48 -11.13
CA ALA A 248 -4.61 -14.64 -11.82
C ALA A 248 -4.42 -15.69 -10.72
N GLU A 249 -5.51 -16.35 -10.31
CA GLU A 249 -5.46 -17.37 -9.26
C GLU A 249 -5.59 -18.75 -9.90
N TYR A 250 -4.51 -19.51 -9.84
CA TYR A 250 -4.52 -20.87 -10.36
C TYR A 250 -4.18 -21.86 -9.27
N SER A 251 -5.09 -22.79 -9.03
CA SER A 251 -4.76 -23.99 -8.30
C SER A 251 -4.10 -24.99 -9.24
N LEU A 252 -2.85 -25.36 -8.97
CA LEU A 252 -2.25 -26.51 -9.64
C LEU A 252 -3.03 -27.77 -9.28
N GLY A 253 -3.61 -28.41 -10.28
CA GLY A 253 -3.90 -29.84 -10.22
C GLY A 253 -2.59 -30.64 -10.12
N THR A 254 -2.67 -31.91 -9.73
CA THR A 254 -1.49 -32.78 -9.63
C THR A 254 -0.84 -32.98 -11.00
N ILE A 255 0.30 -32.34 -11.27
CA ILE A 255 1.06 -32.51 -12.53
C ILE A 255 1.93 -33.76 -12.44
N GLY A 256 1.74 -34.72 -13.37
CA GLY A 256 2.68 -35.83 -13.60
C GLY A 256 2.92 -36.78 -12.41
N GLY A 257 1.99 -36.84 -11.44
CA GLY A 257 2.15 -37.65 -10.23
C GLY A 257 3.12 -37.07 -9.19
N VAL A 258 3.66 -35.87 -9.43
CA VAL A 258 4.38 -35.08 -8.43
C VAL A 258 3.32 -34.23 -7.71
N SER A 259 2.91 -34.68 -6.53
CA SER A 259 2.13 -33.84 -5.63
C SER A 259 3.06 -32.71 -5.16
N CYS A 260 2.91 -31.51 -5.72
CA CYS A 260 3.25 -30.29 -4.97
C CYS A 260 2.20 -30.21 -3.85
N ASP A 261 2.41 -31.03 -2.79
CA ASP A 261 1.41 -31.44 -1.79
C ASP A 261 0.96 -30.30 -0.87
N ASP A 262 1.50 -29.10 -1.07
CA ASP A 262 0.92 -27.89 -0.54
C ASP A 262 -0.17 -27.44 -1.50
N SER A 263 -1.42 -27.63 -1.07
CA SER A 263 -2.70 -27.05 -1.54
C SER A 263 -2.71 -25.52 -1.81
N LYS A 264 -1.55 -24.90 -1.98
CA LYS A 264 -1.29 -23.47 -2.12
C LYS A 264 -0.20 -23.14 -3.14
N THR A 265 0.29 -24.10 -3.93
CA THR A 265 1.20 -23.76 -5.03
C THR A 265 0.40 -23.10 -6.15
N THR A 266 0.31 -21.77 -6.06
CA THR A 266 -0.20 -20.90 -7.12
C THR A 266 0.96 -20.57 -8.06
N TRP A 267 0.75 -20.75 -9.37
CA TRP A 267 1.58 -20.03 -10.32
C TRP A 267 1.06 -18.60 -10.41
N THR A 268 1.95 -17.69 -10.82
CA THR A 268 1.63 -16.30 -11.10
C THR A 268 2.06 -15.98 -12.52
N MET A 269 1.76 -14.78 -12.99
CA MET A 269 2.11 -14.32 -14.32
C MET A 269 3.28 -13.37 -14.29
N ARG A 270 4.16 -13.47 -15.28
CA ARG A 270 5.14 -12.45 -15.62
C ARG A 270 4.74 -11.83 -16.95
N ASN A 271 4.72 -10.51 -17.00
CA ASN A 271 4.59 -9.74 -18.23
C ASN A 271 5.91 -9.06 -18.54
N ASP A 272 6.45 -9.29 -19.73
CA ASP A 272 7.64 -8.65 -20.24
C ASP A 272 7.22 -7.61 -21.30
N PHE A 273 7.62 -6.36 -21.09
CA PHE A 273 7.25 -5.22 -21.94
C PHE A 273 8.40 -4.82 -22.86
N PHE A 274 8.14 -4.83 -24.17
CA PHE A 274 9.06 -4.42 -25.23
C PHE A 274 8.47 -3.23 -25.98
N ASN A 275 9.19 -2.13 -26.04
CA ASN A 275 8.73 -0.89 -26.67
C ASN A 275 9.83 -0.30 -27.57
N ASP A 276 10.25 -1.11 -28.56
CA ASP A 276 11.24 -0.73 -29.56
C ASP A 276 10.63 -0.89 -30.96
N ALA A 277 10.95 0.02 -31.88
CA ALA A 277 10.39 0.12 -33.23
C ALA A 277 10.67 -1.12 -34.10
N ALA A 278 11.65 -1.93 -33.72
CA ALA A 278 11.97 -3.21 -34.34
C ALA A 278 12.67 -4.06 -33.28
N GLY A 279 12.26 -5.32 -33.09
CA GLY A 279 12.90 -6.29 -32.18
C GLY A 279 14.37 -6.64 -32.49
N ASP A 280 15.05 -5.80 -33.26
CA ASP A 280 16.39 -5.94 -33.82
C ASP A 280 17.50 -5.41 -32.89
N ASN A 281 17.17 -4.69 -31.82
CA ASN A 281 18.17 -4.25 -30.85
C ASN A 281 18.38 -5.28 -29.72
N PRO A 282 19.45 -6.09 -29.75
CA PRO A 282 19.70 -7.11 -28.73
C PRO A 282 20.08 -6.53 -27.35
N THR A 283 20.25 -5.21 -27.24
CA THR A 283 20.62 -4.55 -25.98
C THR A 283 19.43 -4.07 -25.15
N TYR A 284 18.21 -4.16 -25.68
CA TYR A 284 17.03 -3.71 -24.95
C TYR A 284 16.58 -4.76 -23.92
N THR A 285 16.82 -4.47 -22.64
CA THR A 285 16.28 -5.26 -21.53
C THR A 285 14.79 -4.97 -21.38
N PRO A 286 13.89 -5.97 -21.52
CA PRO A 286 12.47 -5.74 -21.30
C PRO A 286 12.22 -5.25 -19.88
N THR A 287 11.24 -4.35 -19.73
CA THR A 287 10.73 -4.07 -18.39
C THR A 287 9.90 -5.26 -17.97
N THR A 288 10.28 -5.91 -16.87
CA THR A 288 9.59 -7.10 -16.37
C THR A 288 8.64 -6.74 -15.23
N TRP A 289 7.46 -7.35 -15.23
CA TRP A 289 6.46 -7.20 -14.18
C TRP A 289 5.92 -8.56 -13.77
N ILE A 290 6.14 -8.93 -12.51
CA ILE A 290 5.55 -10.11 -11.91
C ILE A 290 4.26 -9.70 -11.23
N HIS A 291 3.22 -10.45 -11.53
CA HIS A 291 1.88 -10.27 -11.04
C HIS A 291 1.82 -10.57 -9.53
N ASP A 292 1.27 -9.61 -8.78
CA ASP A 292 1.09 -9.69 -7.33
C ASP A 292 -0.19 -8.88 -7.01
N PRO A 293 -1.26 -9.52 -6.51
CA PRO A 293 -2.55 -8.88 -6.30
C PRO A 293 -2.52 -7.77 -5.24
N ASP A 294 -1.57 -7.82 -4.32
CA ASP A 294 -1.37 -6.80 -3.29
C ASP A 294 -0.46 -5.67 -3.77
N ARG A 295 0.16 -5.84 -4.95
CA ARG A 295 1.03 -4.83 -5.54
C ARG A 295 0.20 -3.72 -6.16
N GLN A 296 0.56 -2.49 -5.81
CA GLN A 296 0.01 -1.31 -6.45
C GLN A 296 0.37 -1.31 -7.95
N GLY A 297 -0.48 -0.64 -8.74
CA GLY A 297 -0.25 -0.54 -10.18
C GLY A 297 1.14 0.00 -10.49
N GLN A 298 1.90 -0.70 -11.32
CA GLN A 298 3.26 -0.30 -11.68
C GLN A 298 3.22 0.56 -12.93
N GLN A 299 3.78 1.76 -12.83
CA GLN A 299 4.00 2.61 -14.00
C GLN A 299 5.30 2.20 -14.71
N ILE A 300 5.21 2.09 -16.04
CA ILE A 300 6.34 1.96 -16.96
C ILE A 300 6.27 3.10 -17.97
N ASN A 301 7.42 3.61 -18.38
CA ASN A 301 7.49 4.62 -19.44
C ASN A 301 7.60 3.89 -20.78
N ILE A 302 6.68 4.17 -21.69
CA ILE A 302 6.72 3.65 -23.06
C ILE A 302 6.81 4.83 -24.04
N ASP A 303 7.63 4.72 -25.05
CA ASP A 303 7.56 5.50 -26.27
C ASP A 303 6.35 5.05 -27.11
N ILE A 304 5.25 5.81 -27.08
CA ILE A 304 4.05 5.57 -27.87
C ILE A 304 4.25 5.78 -29.37
N ALA A 305 5.44 6.26 -29.80
CA ALA A 305 5.82 6.23 -31.22
C ALA A 305 6.04 4.80 -31.73
N ASN A 306 6.34 3.89 -30.81
CA ASN A 306 6.69 2.51 -31.11
C ASN A 306 5.57 1.60 -30.62
N PRO A 307 5.30 0.49 -31.33
CA PRO A 307 4.43 -0.54 -30.82
C PRO A 307 4.94 -1.09 -29.48
N LEU A 308 4.03 -1.37 -28.55
CA LEU A 308 4.31 -2.06 -27.30
C LEU A 308 3.97 -3.54 -27.46
N THR A 309 4.97 -4.40 -27.51
CA THR A 309 4.78 -5.85 -27.42
C THR A 309 4.81 -6.27 -25.95
N ILE A 310 3.82 -7.05 -25.54
CA ILE A 310 3.67 -7.59 -24.20
C ILE A 310 3.73 -9.11 -24.34
N SER A 311 4.67 -9.73 -23.63
CA SER A 311 4.80 -11.19 -23.54
C SER A 311 4.35 -11.67 -22.17
N SER A 312 3.30 -12.47 -22.14
CA SER A 312 2.76 -13.06 -20.92
C SER A 312 3.29 -14.48 -20.74
N ILE A 313 3.90 -14.72 -19.59
CA ILE A 313 4.69 -15.90 -19.30
C ILE A 313 4.27 -16.46 -17.94
N PRO A 314 3.88 -17.74 -17.83
CA PRO A 314 3.60 -18.37 -16.55
C PRO A 314 4.89 -18.45 -15.71
N PHE A 315 4.79 -18.08 -14.44
CA PHE A 315 5.92 -17.96 -13.51
C PHE A 315 5.60 -18.67 -12.19
N ILE A 316 6.53 -19.50 -11.73
CA ILE A 316 6.43 -20.18 -10.42
C ILE A 316 7.46 -19.55 -9.48
N PRO A 317 7.03 -18.91 -8.37
CA PRO A 317 7.95 -18.34 -7.39
C PRO A 317 8.86 -19.42 -6.78
N SER A 318 10.14 -19.08 -6.62
CA SER A 318 11.19 -19.95 -6.08
C SER A 318 10.97 -20.38 -4.62
N SER A 319 10.02 -19.78 -3.91
CA SER A 319 9.73 -20.06 -2.50
C SER A 319 8.91 -21.32 -2.25
N SER A 320 8.40 -21.98 -3.30
CA SER A 320 7.73 -23.27 -3.14
C SER A 320 8.76 -24.40 -3.02
N THR A 321 8.44 -25.43 -2.23
CA THR A 321 9.21 -26.70 -2.15
C THR A 321 9.35 -27.40 -3.51
N CYS A 322 8.67 -26.91 -4.55
CA CYS A 322 8.87 -27.26 -5.95
C CYS A 322 10.13 -26.51 -6.46
N ASN A 323 11.30 -27.11 -6.18
CA ASN A 323 12.66 -26.62 -6.46
C ASN A 323 12.73 -25.68 -7.69
N GLY A 324 12.90 -24.39 -7.41
CA GLY A 324 12.74 -23.23 -8.30
C GLY A 324 13.34 -23.39 -9.69
N THR A 325 12.55 -23.97 -10.58
CA THR A 325 12.78 -23.90 -12.01
C THR A 325 11.77 -22.89 -12.50
N ILE A 326 12.21 -21.69 -12.85
CA ILE A 326 11.39 -20.81 -13.66
C ILE A 326 11.00 -21.64 -14.89
N LEU A 327 9.73 -21.62 -15.30
CA LEU A 327 9.30 -22.10 -16.62
C LEU A 327 9.83 -21.16 -17.73
N SER A 328 11.06 -20.68 -17.57
CA SER A 328 11.69 -19.63 -18.35
C SER A 328 12.25 -20.21 -19.64
N ARG A 329 12.26 -19.37 -20.67
CA ARG A 329 13.08 -19.54 -21.88
C ARG A 329 14.54 -19.72 -21.49
N GLY A 330 14.97 -20.98 -21.35
CA GLY A 330 16.37 -21.33 -21.24
C GLY A 330 16.97 -21.09 -19.85
N ASN A 331 18.29 -21.24 -19.79
CA ASN A 331 19.08 -21.62 -18.62
C ASN A 331 19.26 -20.51 -17.54
N GLU A 332 18.17 -19.87 -17.11
CA GLU A 332 18.16 -18.90 -16.01
C GLU A 332 18.30 -19.65 -14.68
N SER A 333 19.56 -19.95 -14.31
CA SER A 333 19.89 -20.42 -12.97
C SER A 333 19.50 -19.34 -11.97
N GLY A 334 18.73 -19.69 -10.93
CA GLY A 334 18.19 -18.74 -9.96
C GLY A 334 19.21 -17.72 -9.48
N VAL A 335 18.99 -16.45 -9.81
CA VAL A 335 19.71 -15.30 -9.27
C VAL A 335 18.69 -14.45 -8.52
N ASP A 336 18.60 -14.69 -7.22
CA ASP A 336 18.20 -13.64 -6.30
C ASP A 336 19.30 -12.56 -6.34
N GLY A 337 18.95 -11.40 -6.90
CA GLY A 337 19.72 -10.17 -6.78
C GLY A 337 20.77 -9.93 -7.87
N THR A 338 20.34 -9.42 -9.04
CA THR A 338 20.93 -8.26 -9.76
C THR A 338 20.23 -8.08 -11.12
N PRO A 339 19.94 -6.84 -11.58
CA PRO A 339 19.17 -6.58 -12.80
C PRO A 339 20.04 -6.54 -14.07
N ASN A 340 21.00 -7.45 -14.23
CA ASN A 340 21.81 -7.53 -15.45
C ASN A 340 21.56 -8.86 -16.15
N LEU A 341 20.51 -8.90 -16.96
CA LEU A 341 20.23 -9.97 -17.92
C LEU A 341 20.43 -9.39 -19.32
N HIS A 342 21.54 -9.73 -19.98
CA HIS A 342 21.59 -9.98 -21.43
C HIS A 342 22.94 -10.56 -21.86
N GLU A 343 22.89 -11.77 -22.43
CA GLU A 343 23.65 -12.09 -23.64
C GLU A 343 22.67 -12.73 -24.63
N LYS A 344 22.11 -11.91 -25.54
CA LYS A 344 21.31 -12.34 -26.69
C LYS A 344 22.26 -12.43 -27.89
N SER A 345 22.93 -13.57 -28.08
CA SER A 345 23.90 -13.77 -29.17
C SER A 345 23.57 -14.92 -30.14
N SER A 346 22.35 -15.47 -30.10
CA SER A 346 21.93 -16.48 -31.10
C SER A 346 20.72 -15.99 -31.93
N PRO A 347 20.83 -15.93 -33.28
CA PRO A 347 19.72 -15.58 -34.18
C PRO A 347 18.62 -16.66 -34.32
N ASP A 348 18.75 -17.81 -33.66
CA ASP A 348 17.78 -18.91 -33.76
C ASP A 348 16.70 -18.80 -32.67
N TYR A 349 15.77 -17.85 -32.81
CA TYR A 349 14.67 -17.64 -31.85
C TYR A 349 13.39 -18.44 -32.15
N ASP A 350 13.41 -19.32 -33.15
CA ASP A 350 12.16 -19.88 -33.71
C ASP A 350 11.75 -21.28 -33.19
N THR A 351 12.48 -21.91 -32.26
CA THR A 351 12.13 -23.29 -31.81
C THR A 351 12.50 -23.70 -30.37
N TRP A 352 12.97 -22.81 -29.51
CA TRP A 352 13.39 -23.22 -28.15
C TRP A 352 12.26 -23.11 -27.13
N THR A 353 11.44 -24.15 -27.06
CA THR A 353 10.52 -24.37 -25.94
C THR A 353 11.27 -24.95 -24.74
N PRO A 354 11.13 -24.38 -23.54
CA PRO A 354 11.72 -24.96 -22.34
C PRO A 354 11.07 -26.31 -22.05
N LYS A 355 11.82 -27.39 -22.29
CA LYS A 355 11.44 -28.74 -21.86
C LYS A 355 11.75 -28.89 -20.39
N LEU A 356 10.75 -28.68 -19.54
CA LEU A 356 10.69 -29.44 -18.30
C LEU A 356 10.76 -30.92 -18.68
N ASN A 357 11.61 -31.72 -18.03
CA ASN A 357 11.76 -33.14 -18.32
C ASN A 357 10.42 -33.87 -18.17
N GLY A 358 9.62 -33.93 -19.24
CA GLY A 358 8.30 -34.58 -19.29
C GLY A 358 7.06 -33.67 -19.27
N ALA A 359 7.18 -32.33 -19.14
CA ALA A 359 6.03 -31.44 -19.29
C ALA A 359 6.02 -30.83 -20.70
N GLU A 360 4.87 -30.86 -21.37
CA GLU A 360 4.68 -30.19 -22.66
C GLU A 360 4.85 -28.67 -22.51
N ASN A 361 5.14 -28.03 -23.64
CA ASN A 361 5.52 -26.62 -23.72
C ASN A 361 4.39 -25.74 -23.17
N TYR A 362 4.67 -24.98 -22.11
CA TYR A 362 3.84 -23.82 -21.79
C TYR A 362 4.03 -22.79 -22.90
N GLU A 363 2.93 -22.32 -23.49
CA GLU A 363 3.01 -21.30 -24.51
C GLU A 363 3.10 -19.92 -23.85
N THR A 364 3.99 -19.09 -24.38
CA THR A 364 4.02 -17.66 -24.06
C THR A 364 3.07 -16.97 -25.04
N SER A 365 2.18 -16.12 -24.53
CA SER A 365 1.30 -15.33 -25.40
C SER A 365 1.91 -13.95 -25.60
N ASP A 366 2.22 -13.62 -26.84
CA ASP A 366 2.78 -12.32 -27.23
C ASP A 366 1.70 -11.54 -27.99
N PHE A 367 1.44 -10.29 -27.59
CA PHE A 367 0.57 -9.39 -28.33
C PHE A 367 1.17 -7.99 -28.42
N THR A 368 0.79 -7.24 -29.45
CA THR A 368 1.35 -5.92 -29.72
C THR A 368 0.27 -4.85 -29.79
N ILE A 369 0.44 -3.78 -29.03
CA ILE A 369 -0.37 -2.57 -29.08
C ILE A 369 0.36 -1.55 -29.94
N ASP A 370 -0.27 -1.14 -31.04
CA ASP A 370 0.19 -0.04 -31.89
C ASP A 370 -0.65 1.20 -31.58
N PHE A 371 -0.04 2.18 -30.92
CA PHE A 371 -0.73 3.40 -30.47
C PHE A 371 -1.15 4.34 -31.60
N ASP A 372 -0.74 4.09 -32.84
CA ASP A 372 -1.24 4.79 -34.03
C ASP A 372 -2.39 4.03 -34.71
N ASN A 373 -2.69 2.80 -34.26
CA ASN A 373 -3.78 1.97 -34.76
C ASN A 373 -4.77 1.62 -33.62
N PRO A 374 -5.88 2.38 -33.47
CA PRO A 374 -6.88 2.18 -32.44
C PRO A 374 -7.46 0.77 -32.36
N ALA A 375 -7.50 0.04 -33.49
CA ALA A 375 -7.99 -1.33 -33.54
C ALA A 375 -7.15 -2.29 -32.67
N THR A 376 -5.89 -1.94 -32.39
CA THR A 376 -4.99 -2.76 -31.56
C THR A 376 -5.19 -2.59 -30.06
N PHE A 377 -6.00 -1.63 -29.61
CA PHE A 377 -6.24 -1.41 -28.17
C PHE A 377 -7.70 -1.09 -27.80
N ASN A 378 -8.58 -0.91 -28.78
CA ASN A 378 -10.02 -0.75 -28.53
C ASN A 378 -10.83 -2.02 -28.76
N GLY A 379 -10.20 -3.08 -29.28
CA GLY A 379 -10.90 -4.17 -29.95
C GLY A 379 -11.54 -3.65 -31.26
N GLY A 380 -11.63 -4.48 -32.29
CA GLY A 380 -12.08 -4.05 -33.62
C GLY A 380 -13.35 -3.18 -33.62
N ASP A 381 -13.23 -1.95 -34.14
CA ASP A 381 -14.27 -0.91 -34.19
C ASP A 381 -15.25 -1.06 -35.38
N LYS A 382 -15.58 -2.28 -35.79
CA LYS A 382 -16.52 -2.49 -36.90
C LYS A 382 -17.70 -3.27 -36.41
N ASP A 383 -18.80 -2.60 -36.05
CA ASP A 383 -20.25 -2.96 -36.07
C ASP A 383 -20.68 -4.45 -36.15
N VAL A 384 -19.83 -5.37 -35.73
CA VAL A 384 -19.87 -6.81 -35.92
C VAL A 384 -19.05 -7.36 -34.78
N HIS A 385 -19.63 -7.35 -33.58
CA HIS A 385 -19.68 -8.48 -32.63
C HIS A 385 -18.48 -9.44 -32.54
N ASN A 386 -17.24 -9.01 -32.79
CA ASN A 386 -16.07 -9.85 -32.71
C ASN A 386 -14.83 -8.98 -32.43
N PRO A 387 -14.19 -9.12 -31.25
CA PRO A 387 -12.89 -8.52 -31.01
C PRO A 387 -11.89 -9.04 -32.05
N VAL A 388 -11.27 -8.13 -32.79
CA VAL A 388 -10.19 -8.46 -33.74
C VAL A 388 -9.00 -8.99 -32.94
N PRO A 389 -8.50 -10.21 -33.20
CA PRO A 389 -7.33 -10.74 -32.53
C PRO A 389 -6.05 -10.10 -33.12
N ILE A 390 -5.09 -9.72 -32.27
CA ILE A 390 -3.97 -8.85 -32.66
C ILE A 390 -2.66 -9.63 -32.62
N GLY A 391 -2.31 -10.29 -33.72
CA GLY A 391 -0.98 -10.85 -33.94
C GLY A 391 0.00 -9.76 -34.37
N ALA A 392 1.31 -9.98 -34.15
CA ALA A 392 2.36 -9.06 -34.61
C ALA A 392 2.39 -8.83 -36.14
N ASP A 393 1.68 -9.66 -36.91
CA ASP A 393 1.57 -9.65 -38.37
C ASP A 393 0.12 -9.49 -38.89
N GLY A 394 -0.84 -9.26 -38.00
CA GLY A 394 -2.27 -9.19 -38.34
C GLY A 394 -2.95 -10.56 -38.56
N GLN A 395 -2.31 -11.68 -38.18
CA GLN A 395 -2.99 -12.96 -38.04
C GLN A 395 -3.85 -13.00 -36.77
N GLU A 396 -4.93 -13.76 -36.81
CA GLU A 396 -5.80 -14.03 -35.67
C GLU A 396 -5.01 -14.82 -34.61
N VAL A 397 -4.64 -14.18 -33.49
CA VAL A 397 -4.22 -14.87 -32.25
C VAL A 397 -5.41 -14.95 -31.32
N ASP A 398 -5.98 -16.14 -31.19
CA ASP A 398 -7.23 -16.34 -30.46
C ASP A 398 -7.13 -16.01 -28.96
N HIS A 399 -5.91 -15.92 -28.42
CA HIS A 399 -5.61 -15.87 -26.98
C HIS A 399 -5.63 -14.49 -26.30
N VAL A 400 -5.90 -13.37 -27.00
CA VAL A 400 -5.91 -12.03 -26.37
C VAL A 400 -7.19 -11.27 -26.67
N ARG A 401 -7.74 -10.62 -25.64
CA ARG A 401 -8.92 -9.76 -25.70
C ARG A 401 -8.66 -8.44 -25.01
N ILE A 402 -8.95 -7.33 -25.68
CA ILE A 402 -8.83 -5.98 -25.12
C ILE A 402 -10.20 -5.33 -25.10
N PHE A 403 -10.60 -4.85 -23.93
CA PHE A 403 -11.91 -4.27 -23.71
C PHE A 403 -11.78 -2.81 -23.24
N LYS A 404 -12.57 -1.94 -23.87
CA LYS A 404 -12.78 -0.54 -23.44
C LYS A 404 -14.04 -0.39 -22.60
N LYS A 405 -14.17 0.75 -21.94
CA LYS A 405 -15.40 1.16 -21.23
C LYS A 405 -16.65 0.94 -22.10
N GLY A 406 -17.69 0.35 -21.50
CA GLY A 406 -18.94 -0.01 -22.20
C GLY A 406 -18.82 -1.18 -23.19
N GLY A 407 -17.63 -1.76 -23.36
CA GLY A 407 -17.39 -2.93 -24.21
C GLY A 407 -18.27 -4.12 -23.82
N VAL A 408 -18.77 -4.82 -24.84
CA VAL A 408 -19.57 -6.03 -24.64
C VAL A 408 -18.62 -7.22 -24.51
N ILE A 409 -18.80 -8.01 -23.46
CA ILE A 409 -18.18 -9.31 -23.30
C ILE A 409 -19.21 -10.29 -23.85
N GLU A 410 -18.99 -10.76 -25.08
CA GLU A 410 -20.00 -11.58 -25.75
C GLU A 410 -20.29 -12.85 -24.97
N TYR A 411 -21.57 -13.19 -24.91
CA TYR A 411 -22.09 -14.40 -24.32
C TYR A 411 -23.20 -14.92 -25.22
N LYS A 412 -23.11 -16.17 -25.66
CA LYS A 412 -24.15 -16.77 -26.50
C LYS A 412 -25.10 -17.62 -25.69
N LYS A 413 -26.38 -17.24 -25.72
CA LYS A 413 -27.49 -18.08 -25.27
C LYS A 413 -28.59 -18.09 -26.32
N GLY A 414 -28.69 -19.19 -27.07
CA GLY A 414 -29.67 -19.31 -28.16
C GLY A 414 -29.45 -20.44 -29.17
N GLY A 415 -28.48 -21.33 -28.99
CA GLY A 415 -28.39 -22.58 -29.76
C GLY A 415 -27.82 -22.48 -31.18
N VAL A 416 -27.11 -21.40 -31.53
CA VAL A 416 -26.23 -21.37 -32.71
C VAL A 416 -24.83 -21.00 -32.26
N GLU A 417 -24.03 -22.04 -32.00
CA GLU A 417 -22.57 -21.96 -31.90
C GLU A 417 -22.04 -21.21 -33.13
N ILE A 418 -21.32 -20.11 -32.89
CA ILE A 418 -20.17 -19.88 -33.75
C ILE A 418 -19.08 -20.52 -32.92
N PRO A 419 -18.53 -21.66 -33.34
CA PRO A 419 -17.34 -22.19 -32.70
C PRO A 419 -16.25 -21.15 -32.95
N LEU A 420 -15.98 -20.33 -31.94
CA LEU A 420 -14.61 -19.90 -31.71
C LEU A 420 -14.01 -21.11 -30.99
N ASP A 421 -13.25 -21.90 -31.74
CA ASP A 421 -12.72 -23.18 -31.30
C ASP A 421 -11.99 -23.03 -29.95
N GLY A 422 -12.61 -23.49 -28.86
CA GLY A 422 -11.92 -23.76 -27.58
C GLY A 422 -12.27 -22.89 -26.37
N TYR A 423 -13.07 -21.84 -26.51
CA TYR A 423 -13.36 -20.91 -25.41
C TYR A 423 -14.61 -21.31 -24.63
N ASP A 424 -14.48 -21.65 -23.34
CA ASP A 424 -15.63 -21.73 -22.44
C ASP A 424 -16.00 -20.33 -21.93
N ASP A 425 -16.49 -19.48 -22.83
CA ASP A 425 -17.11 -18.21 -22.46
C ASP A 425 -18.45 -18.42 -21.73
N ASP A 426 -18.97 -19.66 -21.72
CA ASP A 426 -20.30 -20.00 -21.25
C ASP A 426 -20.37 -21.33 -20.48
N SER A 427 -19.83 -21.36 -19.24
CA SER A 427 -19.85 -22.49 -18.29
C SER A 427 -21.27 -22.87 -17.78
N THR A 428 -22.22 -23.01 -18.68
CA THR A 428 -23.63 -22.67 -18.44
C THR A 428 -24.50 -23.78 -17.92
N THR A 429 -23.97 -24.93 -17.50
CA THR A 429 -24.85 -25.94 -16.88
C THR A 429 -24.34 -26.62 -15.63
N THR A 430 -23.03 -26.66 -15.41
CA THR A 430 -22.43 -27.00 -14.13
C THR A 430 -21.04 -26.37 -14.10
N PRO A 431 -20.64 -25.67 -13.00
CA PRO A 431 -19.23 -25.38 -12.78
C PRO A 431 -18.54 -26.74 -12.62
N ASP A 432 -18.01 -27.28 -13.71
CA ASP A 432 -17.44 -28.63 -13.74
C ASP A 432 -16.06 -28.67 -13.05
N ASP A 433 -15.57 -27.51 -12.60
CA ASP A 433 -14.30 -27.25 -11.91
C ASP A 433 -14.34 -26.06 -10.93
N GLY A 434 -15.36 -25.19 -11.00
CA GLY A 434 -15.50 -24.05 -10.09
C GLY A 434 -14.93 -22.74 -10.61
N GLU A 435 -14.60 -22.68 -11.90
CA GLU A 435 -14.10 -21.47 -12.55
C GLU A 435 -15.29 -20.63 -13.06
N TYR A 436 -15.17 -19.30 -12.92
CA TYR A 436 -16.15 -18.35 -13.47
C TYR A 436 -15.95 -18.26 -14.98
N SER A 437 -16.88 -17.71 -15.75
CA SER A 437 -16.56 -17.18 -17.11
C SER A 437 -15.83 -15.83 -17.00
N LEU A 438 -15.14 -15.36 -18.06
CA LEU A 438 -14.49 -14.04 -18.05
C LEU A 438 -15.46 -12.91 -17.65
N GLY A 439 -16.70 -12.97 -18.16
CA GLY A 439 -17.75 -12.01 -17.82
C GLY A 439 -18.16 -12.08 -16.34
N GLU A 440 -18.31 -13.28 -15.79
CA GLU A 440 -18.58 -13.49 -14.36
C GLU A 440 -17.42 -13.07 -13.47
N PHE A 441 -16.19 -13.37 -13.87
CA PHE A 441 -14.98 -12.93 -13.18
C PHE A 441 -14.96 -11.40 -13.11
N LEU A 442 -15.09 -10.72 -14.26
CA LEU A 442 -15.10 -9.25 -14.31
C LEU A 442 -16.28 -8.65 -13.55
N ALA A 443 -17.45 -9.31 -13.55
CA ALA A 443 -18.58 -8.90 -12.74
C ALA A 443 -18.31 -9.08 -11.23
N SER A 444 -17.65 -10.17 -10.84
CA SER A 444 -17.24 -10.42 -9.45
C SER A 444 -16.22 -9.40 -8.94
N LYS A 445 -15.42 -8.82 -9.84
CA LYS A 445 -14.47 -7.71 -9.56
C LYS A 445 -15.10 -6.33 -9.68
N GLY A 446 -16.36 -6.24 -10.10
CA GLY A 446 -17.12 -4.99 -10.25
C GLY A 446 -16.95 -4.27 -11.60
N TYR A 447 -16.15 -4.79 -12.54
CA TYR A 447 -15.91 -4.14 -13.84
C TYR A 447 -16.97 -4.45 -14.89
N ALA A 448 -17.73 -5.55 -14.72
CA ALA A 448 -18.80 -5.92 -15.64
C ALA A 448 -20.16 -6.04 -14.93
N LYS A 449 -21.23 -5.95 -15.71
CA LYS A 449 -22.59 -6.24 -15.29
C LYS A 449 -23.30 -7.14 -16.29
N TRP A 450 -24.23 -7.94 -15.79
CA TRP A 450 -25.13 -8.74 -16.61
C TRP A 450 -26.37 -7.94 -17.00
N ASP A 451 -26.67 -7.82 -18.29
CA ASP A 451 -27.83 -7.06 -18.79
C ASP A 451 -29.10 -7.90 -19.00
N GLY A 452 -29.07 -9.18 -18.63
CA GLY A 452 -30.13 -10.16 -18.93
C GLY A 452 -29.79 -11.09 -20.09
N SER A 453 -28.86 -10.70 -20.95
CA SER A 453 -28.47 -11.43 -22.16
C SER A 453 -26.96 -11.59 -22.33
N LYS A 454 -26.15 -10.65 -21.85
CA LYS A 454 -24.69 -10.65 -21.96
C LYS A 454 -24.04 -9.85 -20.84
N TYR A 455 -22.74 -10.08 -20.66
CA TYR A 455 -21.91 -9.23 -19.82
C TYR A 455 -21.47 -7.99 -20.59
N ARG A 456 -21.46 -6.84 -19.92
CA ARG A 456 -20.91 -5.60 -20.45
C ARG A 456 -20.09 -4.91 -19.39
N LEU A 457 -19.01 -4.26 -19.81
CA LEU A 457 -18.25 -3.39 -18.93
C LEU A 457 -19.08 -2.18 -18.50
N VAL A 458 -18.95 -1.79 -17.24
CA VAL A 458 -19.73 -0.71 -16.65
C VAL A 458 -19.47 0.59 -17.39
N ASN A 459 -20.54 1.26 -17.82
CA ASN A 459 -20.51 2.58 -18.45
C ASN A 459 -20.93 3.69 -17.46
N ASP A 460 -20.76 4.95 -17.84
CA ASP A 460 -21.07 6.10 -16.97
C ASP A 460 -22.55 6.19 -16.60
N ASP A 461 -23.43 5.85 -17.55
CA ASP A 461 -24.87 5.93 -17.41
C ASP A 461 -25.50 4.71 -16.74
N ASP A 462 -24.69 3.71 -16.38
CA ASP A 462 -25.22 2.48 -15.82
C ASP A 462 -25.75 2.70 -14.39
N ASP A 463 -27.04 2.45 -14.21
CA ASP A 463 -27.66 2.40 -12.88
C ASP A 463 -27.08 1.23 -12.09
N LEU A 464 -26.27 1.57 -11.09
CA LEU A 464 -25.51 0.62 -10.28
C LEU A 464 -26.40 -0.18 -9.31
N SER A 465 -27.70 0.14 -9.21
CA SER A 465 -28.62 -0.49 -8.26
C SER A 465 -29.25 -1.81 -8.72
N THR A 466 -29.11 -2.19 -9.99
CA THR A 466 -29.86 -3.31 -10.58
C THR A 466 -29.04 -4.54 -10.97
N ASN A 467 -27.77 -4.65 -10.54
CA ASN A 467 -26.94 -5.80 -10.93
C ASN A 467 -27.36 -7.08 -10.14
N PRO A 468 -27.87 -8.13 -10.83
CA PRO A 468 -28.43 -9.32 -10.17
C PRO A 468 -27.38 -10.19 -9.46
N PHE A 469 -26.09 -9.96 -9.68
CA PHE A 469 -24.99 -10.66 -9.01
C PHE A 469 -24.53 -9.98 -7.71
N LEU A 470 -25.10 -8.83 -7.37
CA LEU A 470 -24.92 -8.24 -6.05
C LEU A 470 -25.82 -9.00 -5.07
N SER A 471 -25.22 -9.80 -4.18
CA SER A 471 -25.91 -10.29 -2.98
C SER A 471 -26.63 -9.15 -2.29
N THR A 472 -27.75 -9.49 -1.67
CA THR A 472 -28.47 -8.59 -0.75
C THR A 472 -27.64 -8.22 0.49
N ASP A 473 -26.46 -8.80 0.69
CA ASP A 473 -25.49 -8.36 1.70
C ASP A 473 -24.66 -7.16 1.18
N PRO A 474 -24.92 -5.94 1.67
CA PRO A 474 -24.21 -4.74 1.24
C PRO A 474 -22.72 -4.73 1.61
N ASN A 475 -22.24 -5.69 2.42
CA ASN A 475 -20.82 -5.82 2.78
C ASN A 475 -20.08 -6.91 1.98
N ALA A 476 -20.79 -7.68 1.14
CA ALA A 476 -20.22 -8.87 0.50
C ALA A 476 -19.73 -8.64 -0.94
N HIS A 477 -19.98 -7.48 -1.55
CA HIS A 477 -19.61 -7.25 -2.96
C HIS A 477 -18.81 -5.98 -3.21
N PRO A 478 -17.87 -6.02 -4.16
CA PRO A 478 -17.20 -4.82 -4.62
C PRO A 478 -18.22 -3.89 -5.27
N HIS A 479 -18.10 -2.60 -4.97
CA HIS A 479 -18.79 -1.56 -5.73
C HIS A 479 -18.44 -1.71 -7.21
N LEU A 480 -19.42 -1.49 -8.09
CA LEU A 480 -19.15 -1.45 -9.53
C LEU A 480 -18.08 -0.39 -9.82
N ILE A 481 -17.03 -0.81 -10.54
CA ILE A 481 -15.87 -0.01 -10.87
C ILE A 481 -16.04 0.44 -12.32
N LYS A 482 -16.18 1.75 -12.50
CA LYS A 482 -16.21 2.36 -13.83
C LYS A 482 -14.79 2.44 -14.35
N LEU A 483 -14.60 1.99 -15.59
CA LEU A 483 -13.35 2.24 -16.31
C LEU A 483 -13.31 3.70 -16.74
N GLU A 484 -12.14 4.33 -16.59
CA GLU A 484 -11.89 5.63 -17.20
C GLU A 484 -11.65 5.48 -18.72
N ASP A 485 -11.86 6.54 -19.50
CA ASP A 485 -11.70 6.48 -20.97
C ASP A 485 -10.25 6.14 -21.39
N LYS A 486 -9.30 6.40 -20.49
CA LYS A 486 -7.88 6.03 -20.64
C LYS A 486 -7.53 4.61 -20.19
N GLU A 487 -8.50 3.79 -19.78
CA GLU A 487 -8.27 2.44 -19.25
C GLU A 487 -8.77 1.35 -20.20
N ARG A 488 -8.03 0.24 -20.27
CA ARG A 488 -8.38 -0.97 -21.02
C ARG A 488 -8.18 -2.19 -20.13
N ILE A 489 -9.10 -3.13 -20.20
CA ILE A 489 -8.90 -4.47 -19.64
C ILE A 489 -8.32 -5.34 -20.73
N VAL A 490 -7.15 -5.92 -20.48
CA VAL A 490 -6.49 -6.87 -21.36
C VAL A 490 -6.56 -8.23 -20.69
N ALA A 491 -7.28 -9.15 -21.31
CA ALA A 491 -7.42 -10.54 -20.89
C ALA A 491 -6.63 -11.41 -21.86
N ILE A 492 -5.75 -12.24 -21.31
CA ILE A 492 -4.77 -13.03 -22.06
C ILE A 492 -4.90 -14.46 -21.57
N GLU A 493 -5.16 -15.37 -22.50
CA GLU A 493 -5.13 -16.80 -22.30
C GLU A 493 -3.71 -17.33 -22.52
N ILE A 494 -3.32 -18.32 -21.73
CA ILE A 494 -2.00 -18.95 -21.72
C ILE A 494 -2.21 -20.46 -21.83
N GLY A 495 -2.36 -20.94 -23.06
CA GLY A 495 -2.76 -22.33 -23.33
C GLY A 495 -1.62 -23.33 -23.57
N GLN A 496 -2.00 -24.61 -23.62
CA GLN A 496 -1.19 -25.70 -24.18
C GLN A 496 -1.68 -26.00 -25.61
N ALA A 497 -0.75 -25.98 -26.57
CA ALA A 497 -0.97 -25.98 -28.02
C ALA A 497 -1.95 -27.00 -28.63
N LYS A 498 -2.38 -28.07 -27.92
CA LYS A 498 -3.14 -29.17 -28.55
C LYS A 498 -4.14 -29.87 -27.64
N VAL A 499 -5.41 -29.60 -27.90
CA VAL A 499 -6.52 -30.50 -27.54
C VAL A 499 -6.26 -31.88 -28.18
N GLY A 500 -6.05 -32.91 -27.36
CA GLY A 500 -5.95 -34.31 -27.81
C GLY A 500 -4.55 -34.93 -27.85
N ALA A 501 -3.52 -34.29 -27.27
CA ALA A 501 -2.25 -34.96 -27.00
C ALA A 501 -2.48 -36.14 -26.03
N LYS A 502 -2.33 -37.37 -26.52
CA LYS A 502 -2.38 -38.58 -25.68
C LYS A 502 -1.02 -38.80 -25.03
N PHE A 503 -0.94 -38.70 -23.71
CA PHE A 503 0.28 -39.02 -22.97
C PHE A 503 0.35 -40.53 -22.68
N PRO A 504 1.47 -41.21 -22.97
CA PRO A 504 1.69 -42.58 -22.53
C PRO A 504 1.85 -42.64 -20.99
N PRO A 505 1.21 -43.59 -20.28
CA PRO A 505 0.28 -44.60 -20.75
C PRO A 505 -1.18 -44.11 -20.58
N ASP A 506 -1.81 -43.70 -21.67
CA ASP A 506 -3.25 -43.43 -21.81
C ASP A 506 -3.89 -42.42 -20.83
N TYR A 507 -3.14 -41.45 -20.30
CA TYR A 507 -3.77 -40.31 -19.62
C TYR A 507 -4.22 -39.30 -20.67
N THR A 508 -5.53 -39.21 -20.88
CA THR A 508 -6.13 -38.03 -21.49
C THR A 508 -6.17 -36.99 -20.39
N ILE A 509 -5.22 -36.05 -20.41
CA ILE A 509 -5.32 -34.88 -19.56
C ILE A 509 -6.57 -34.15 -20.06
N LYS A 510 -7.63 -34.16 -19.25
CA LYS A 510 -8.74 -33.20 -19.42
C LYS A 510 -8.02 -31.86 -19.33
N ASN A 511 -7.99 -31.06 -20.40
CA ASN A 511 -7.33 -29.75 -20.41
C ASN A 511 -7.61 -29.12 -19.05
N PRO A 512 -6.60 -28.86 -18.19
CA PRO A 512 -6.85 -27.93 -17.10
C PRO A 512 -7.30 -26.67 -17.84
N GLY A 513 -8.56 -26.28 -17.65
CA GLY A 513 -9.17 -25.19 -18.41
C GLY A 513 -8.24 -24.00 -18.36
N PHE A 514 -7.60 -23.72 -19.47
CA PHE A 514 -6.97 -22.44 -19.68
C PHE A 514 -8.07 -21.65 -20.36
N ASP A 515 -8.59 -20.66 -19.66
CA ASP A 515 -9.59 -19.74 -20.18
C ASP A 515 -8.98 -18.33 -20.22
N LEU A 516 -9.73 -17.34 -20.71
CA LEU A 516 -9.23 -15.96 -20.83
C LEU A 516 -8.87 -15.31 -19.47
N GLN A 517 -8.96 -16.01 -18.34
CA GLN A 517 -8.62 -15.52 -17.02
C GLN A 517 -7.16 -15.74 -16.65
N ASP A 518 -6.37 -16.38 -17.52
CA ASP A 518 -4.96 -16.69 -17.26
C ASP A 518 -4.08 -15.48 -16.94
N ASN A 519 -4.41 -14.32 -17.49
CA ASN A 519 -3.75 -13.07 -17.11
C ASN A 519 -4.64 -11.88 -17.47
N ILE A 520 -5.28 -11.29 -16.46
CA ILE A 520 -6.13 -10.12 -16.66
C ILE A 520 -5.47 -8.89 -16.05
N VAL A 521 -5.11 -7.94 -16.92
CA VAL A 521 -4.49 -6.68 -16.54
C VAL A 521 -5.36 -5.50 -16.91
N LEU A 522 -5.52 -4.58 -15.97
CA LEU A 522 -6.02 -3.23 -16.22
C LEU A 522 -4.83 -2.36 -16.63
N MET A 523 -4.84 -1.91 -17.89
CA MET A 523 -3.84 -1.04 -18.48
C MET A 523 -4.41 0.38 -18.61
N SER A 524 -3.65 1.39 -18.18
CA SER A 524 -4.04 2.80 -18.31
C SER A 524 -3.00 3.61 -19.06
N VAL A 525 -3.40 4.31 -20.12
CA VAL A 525 -2.54 5.17 -20.96
C VAL A 525 -3.31 6.41 -21.39
N ASP A 526 -2.75 7.60 -21.21
CA ASP A 526 -3.39 8.88 -21.59
C ASP A 526 -3.81 8.91 -23.09
N LYS A 527 -3.06 8.24 -23.97
CA LYS A 527 -3.34 8.13 -25.40
C LYS A 527 -4.71 7.50 -25.70
N PHE A 528 -5.18 6.59 -24.85
CA PHE A 528 -6.47 5.92 -25.03
C PHE A 528 -7.68 6.86 -24.93
N ALA A 529 -7.58 7.96 -24.18
CA ALA A 529 -8.67 8.92 -24.02
C ALA A 529 -8.82 9.91 -25.19
N GLY A 530 -7.75 10.11 -25.98
CA GLY A 530 -7.72 11.15 -27.03
C GLY A 530 -8.55 10.83 -28.28
N GLU A 531 -8.94 9.58 -28.49
CA GLU A 531 -9.46 9.10 -29.78
C GLU A 531 -10.98 8.97 -29.84
N GLU A 532 -11.70 9.02 -28.71
CA GLU A 532 -13.16 8.82 -28.68
C GLU A 532 -13.96 9.95 -29.34
N THR A 533 -13.33 11.08 -29.66
CA THR A 533 -14.05 12.30 -30.11
C THR A 533 -14.22 12.46 -31.62
N THR A 534 -13.76 11.51 -32.45
CA THR A 534 -13.70 11.74 -33.92
C THR A 534 -14.65 10.89 -34.79
N HIS A 535 -15.51 10.06 -34.20
CA HIS A 535 -16.45 9.19 -34.93
C HIS A 535 -17.94 9.40 -34.56
N GLU A 536 -18.38 10.66 -34.39
CA GLU A 536 -19.80 11.03 -34.47
C GLU A 536 -20.19 11.62 -35.84
#